data_AF-A0A0A8L8Y5-F1
#
_entry.id   AF-A0A0A8L8Y5-F1
#
_cell.length_a   1.000
_cell.length_b   1.000
_cell.length_c   1.000
_cell.angle_alpha   90.00
_cell.angle_beta   90.00
_cell.angle_gamma   90.00
#
_symmetry.space_group_name_H-M   'P 1'
#
loop_
_entity.id
_entity.type
_entity.pdbx_description
1 polymer ?
#
loop_
_entity_poly.entity_id
_entity_poly.type
_entity_poly.pdbx_seq_one_letter_code
_entity_poly.pdbx_strand_id
1 'polypeptide(L)'
;MPYDSDDSSDNEPITHPTQVYQRIYEKEANDHLQERLAIEKESSKLEDEYESLSKEFKQHPSDQLQARMNELSDRCEEINESLDDANERWINSYSVAMYYKDKERRDLEDESD
;
A
#
# COMPACT_ATOMS: atom_id res chain seq x y z
N MET A 1 18.41 -7.80 16.19
CA MET A 1 17.39 -7.36 17.15
C MET A 1 16.06 -7.47 16.45
N PRO A 2 15.12 -8.34 16.90
CA PRO A 2 13.75 -8.24 16.41
C PRO A 2 13.18 -6.93 16.95
N TYR A 3 12.71 -6.08 16.03
CA TYR A 3 11.87 -4.95 16.39
C TYR A 3 10.49 -5.53 16.70
N ASP A 4 10.32 -6.05 17.92
CA ASP A 4 8.99 -6.17 18.52
C ASP A 4 8.56 -4.74 18.85
N SER A 5 8.04 -4.05 17.84
CA SER A 5 7.15 -2.92 18.05
C SER A 5 5.87 -3.53 18.61
N ASP A 6 5.84 -3.61 19.94
CA ASP A 6 4.68 -3.94 20.75
C ASP A 6 3.57 -2.96 20.37
N ASP A 7 2.75 -3.35 19.39
CA ASP A 7 1.57 -2.64 18.87
C ASP A 7 0.44 -2.74 19.90
N SER A 8 0.72 -2.27 21.11
CA SER A 8 -0.17 -2.31 22.26
C SER A 8 -1.23 -1.20 22.23
N SER A 9 -1.40 -0.48 21.11
CA SER A 9 -2.42 0.57 20.97
C SER A 9 -3.81 0.02 20.65
N ASP A 10 -3.88 -1.20 20.09
CA ASP A 10 -5.14 -1.77 19.59
C ASP A 10 -6.10 -2.22 20.71
N ASN A 11 -5.60 -2.36 21.94
CA ASN A 11 -6.36 -2.89 23.09
C ASN A 11 -6.63 -1.88 24.21
N GLU A 12 -6.24 -0.61 24.05
CA GLU A 12 -6.54 0.42 25.06
C GLU A 12 -8.02 0.83 25.00
N PRO A 13 -8.68 1.06 26.15
CA PRO A 13 -10.04 1.56 26.17
C PRO A 13 -10.11 2.96 25.57
N ILE A 14 -11.13 3.22 24.75
CA ILE A 14 -11.36 4.54 24.15
C ILE A 14 -11.72 5.52 25.27
N THR A 15 -10.89 6.55 25.47
CA THR A 15 -11.08 7.63 26.44
C THR A 15 -11.61 8.91 25.80
N HIS A 16 -11.37 9.15 24.50
CA HIS A 16 -11.87 10.33 23.78
C HIS A 16 -12.57 9.96 22.46
N PRO A 17 -13.61 10.71 22.03
CA PRO A 17 -14.29 10.48 20.75
C PRO A 17 -13.36 10.52 19.54
N THR A 18 -12.28 11.32 19.62
CA THR A 18 -11.27 11.48 18.56
C THR A 18 -10.50 10.18 18.27
N GLN A 19 -10.30 9.33 19.28
CA GLN A 19 -9.64 8.02 19.14
C GLN A 19 -10.46 7.01 18.32
N VAL A 20 -11.81 7.13 18.33
CA VAL A 20 -12.68 6.28 17.51
C VAL A 20 -12.36 6.50 16.03
N TYR A 21 -12.27 7.78 15.62
CA TYR A 21 -11.95 8.14 14.25
C TYR A 21 -10.52 7.76 13.89
N GLN A 22 -9.56 8.02 14.78
CA GLN A 22 -8.17 7.61 14.58
C GLN A 22 -8.06 6.11 14.29
N ARG A 23 -8.63 5.24 15.12
CA ARG A 23 -8.56 3.78 14.91
C ARG A 23 -9.22 3.32 13.61
N ILE A 24 -10.35 3.93 13.23
CA ILE A 24 -11.02 3.62 11.96
C ILE A 24 -10.08 3.92 10.79
N TYR A 25 -9.47 5.10 10.78
CA TYR A 25 -8.59 5.52 9.69
C TYR A 25 -7.22 4.84 9.72
N GLU A 26 -6.69 4.48 10.88
CA GLU A 26 -5.47 3.67 11.00
C GLU A 26 -5.69 2.27 10.41
N LYS A 27 -6.84 1.66 10.73
CA LYS A 27 -7.22 0.38 10.13
C LYS A 27 -7.41 0.48 8.62
N GLU A 28 -8.15 1.48 8.16
CA GLU A 28 -8.36 1.74 6.73
C GLU A 28 -7.03 1.99 5.99
N ALA A 29 -6.12 2.75 6.59
CA ALA A 29 -4.78 2.97 6.04
C ALA A 29 -3.96 1.67 5.99
N ASN A 30 -4.08 0.80 7.00
CA ASN A 30 -3.42 -0.50 6.97
C ASN A 30 -4.00 -1.41 5.88
N ASP A 31 -5.33 -1.43 5.71
CA ASP A 31 -5.98 -2.21 4.65
C ASP A 31 -5.52 -1.74 3.25
N HIS A 32 -5.50 -0.43 3.00
CA HIS A 32 -4.97 0.13 1.75
C HIS A 32 -3.46 -0.12 1.57
N LEU A 33 -2.67 -0.14 2.65
CA LEU A 33 -1.26 -0.50 2.58
C LEU A 33 -1.07 -1.96 2.15
N GLN A 34 -1.88 -2.89 2.69
CA GLN A 34 -1.83 -4.30 2.28
C GLN A 34 -2.23 -4.48 0.81
N GLU A 35 -3.25 -3.74 0.33
CA GLU A 35 -3.63 -3.71 -1.08
C GLU A 35 -2.47 -3.24 -1.97
N ARG A 36 -1.82 -2.12 -1.61
CA ARG A 36 -0.65 -1.61 -2.34
C ARG A 36 0.49 -2.61 -2.38
N LEU A 37 0.82 -3.24 -1.25
CA LEU A 37 1.89 -4.25 -1.17
C LEU A 37 1.58 -5.50 -2.01
N ALA A 38 0.30 -5.88 -2.10
CA ALA A 38 -0.12 -6.98 -2.97
C ALA A 38 0.09 -6.66 -4.45
N ILE A 39 -0.26 -5.43 -4.86
CA ILE A 39 -0.07 -4.93 -6.23
C ILE A 39 1.43 -4.78 -6.55
N GLU A 40 2.24 -4.23 -5.65
CA GLU A 40 3.71 -4.16 -5.79
C GLU A 40 4.32 -5.55 -6.02
N LYS A 41 3.84 -6.55 -5.28
CA LYS A 41 4.28 -7.94 -5.44
C LYS A 41 3.86 -8.54 -6.78
N GLU A 42 2.71 -8.15 -7.32
CA GLU A 42 2.28 -8.57 -8.66
C GLU A 42 3.13 -7.88 -9.74
N SER A 43 3.37 -6.58 -9.61
CA SER A 43 4.26 -5.81 -10.49
C SER A 43 5.64 -6.45 -10.60
N SER A 44 6.27 -6.77 -9.45
CA SER A 44 7.59 -7.41 -9.42
C SER A 44 7.59 -8.77 -10.13
N LYS A 45 6.50 -9.55 -10.04
CA LYS A 45 6.40 -10.83 -10.77
C LYS A 45 6.24 -10.62 -12.28
N LEU A 46 5.49 -9.60 -12.71
CA LEU A 46 5.35 -9.28 -14.12
C LEU A 46 6.68 -8.80 -14.71
N GLU A 47 7.44 -7.99 -13.97
CA GLU A 47 8.79 -7.56 -14.38
C GLU A 47 9.73 -8.76 -14.53
N ASP A 48 9.73 -9.70 -13.58
CA ASP A 48 10.50 -10.94 -13.65
C ASP A 48 10.10 -11.79 -14.87
N GLU A 49 8.80 -11.91 -15.15
CA GLU A 49 8.29 -12.65 -16.30
C GLU A 49 8.71 -11.99 -17.62
N TYR A 50 8.59 -10.66 -17.71
CA TYR A 50 9.02 -9.89 -18.87
C TYR A 50 10.52 -9.98 -19.10
N GLU A 51 11.35 -9.92 -18.05
CA GLU A 51 12.80 -10.07 -18.19
C GLU A 51 13.16 -11.49 -18.68
N SER A 52 12.48 -12.50 -18.17
CA SER A 52 12.67 -13.89 -18.59
C SER A 52 12.31 -14.09 -20.07
N LEU A 53 11.15 -13.58 -20.50
CA LEU A 53 10.72 -13.63 -21.90
C LEU A 53 11.61 -12.80 -22.81
N SER A 54 12.10 -11.65 -22.36
CA SER A 54 13.07 -10.82 -23.10
C SER A 54 14.39 -11.57 -23.33
N LYS A 55 14.86 -12.33 -22.33
CA LYS A 55 16.04 -13.21 -22.47
C LYS A 55 15.77 -14.34 -23.46
N GLU A 56 14.60 -14.97 -23.40
CA GLU A 56 14.20 -16.02 -24.33
C GLU A 56 14.08 -15.50 -25.77
N PHE A 57 13.43 -14.35 -25.97
CA PHE A 57 13.27 -13.71 -27.27
C PHE A 57 14.61 -13.34 -27.92
N LYS A 58 15.60 -12.89 -27.12
CA LYS A 58 16.97 -12.64 -27.62
C LYS A 58 17.67 -13.89 -28.15
N GLN A 59 17.36 -15.07 -27.60
CA GLN A 59 17.94 -16.33 -28.05
C GLN A 59 17.14 -16.95 -29.20
N HIS A 60 15.82 -16.86 -29.13
CA HIS A 60 14.88 -17.47 -30.07
C HIS A 60 13.75 -16.48 -30.39
N PRO A 61 13.98 -15.51 -31.31
CA PRO A 61 12.94 -14.59 -31.70
C PRO A 61 11.79 -15.33 -32.39
N SER A 62 10.58 -15.13 -31.88
CA SER A 62 9.36 -15.75 -32.37
C SER A 62 8.19 -14.77 -32.22
N ASP A 63 7.28 -14.77 -33.19
CA ASP A 63 6.07 -13.94 -33.18
C ASP A 63 5.21 -14.22 -31.93
N GLN A 64 5.23 -15.46 -31.44
CA GLN A 64 4.52 -15.85 -30.22
C GLN A 64 5.11 -15.19 -28.96
N LEU A 65 6.44 -15.11 -28.88
CA LEU A 65 7.12 -14.44 -27.77
C LEU A 65 6.93 -12.93 -27.84
N GLN A 66 6.95 -12.36 -29.04
CA GLN A 66 6.66 -10.94 -29.24
C GLN A 66 5.23 -10.58 -28.80
N ALA A 67 4.24 -11.39 -29.16
CA ALA A 67 2.85 -11.18 -28.73
C ALA A 67 2.71 -11.23 -27.20
N ARG A 68 3.37 -12.19 -26.55
CA ARG A 68 3.34 -12.32 -25.08
C ARG A 68 4.08 -11.18 -24.37
N MET A 69 5.17 -10.66 -24.95
CA MET A 69 5.85 -9.48 -24.43
C MET A 69 4.97 -8.22 -24.54
N ASN A 70 4.23 -8.06 -25.63
CA ASN A 70 3.29 -6.95 -25.77
C ASN A 70 2.16 -7.05 -24.73
N GLU A 71 1.58 -8.24 -24.55
CA GLU A 71 0.55 -8.48 -23.53
C GLU A 71 1.06 -8.18 -22.10
N LEU A 72 2.30 -8.58 -21.79
CA LEU A 72 2.91 -8.23 -20.50
C LEU A 72 3.19 -6.74 -20.36
N SER A 73 3.57 -6.06 -21.44
CA SER A 73 3.74 -4.60 -21.43
C SER A 73 2.43 -3.91 -21.08
N ASP A 74 1.33 -4.31 -21.73
CA ASP A 74 -0.01 -3.76 -21.46
C ASP A 74 -0.42 -4.03 -20.00
N ARG A 75 -0.19 -5.24 -19.50
CA ARG A 75 -0.47 -5.59 -18.09
C ARG A 75 0.41 -4.83 -17.09
N CYS A 76 1.66 -4.51 -17.44
CA CYS A 76 2.51 -3.66 -16.60
C CYS A 76 1.99 -2.22 -16.54
N GLU A 77 1.46 -1.68 -17.64
CA GLU A 77 0.80 -0.37 -17.64
C GLU A 77 -0.45 -0.38 -16.74
N GLU A 78 -1.30 -1.40 -16.88
CA GLU A 78 -2.48 -1.56 -16.01
C GLU A 78 -2.12 -1.68 -14.52
N ILE A 79 -1.08 -2.45 -14.18
CA ILE A 79 -0.62 -2.58 -12.79
C ILE A 79 -0.06 -1.26 -12.25
N ASN A 80 0.66 -0.49 -13.06
CA ASN A 80 1.17 0.81 -12.63
C ASN A 80 0.03 1.78 -12.33
N GLU A 81 -0.99 1.85 -13.18
CA GLU A 81 -2.19 2.64 -12.89
C GLU A 81 -2.88 2.18 -11.60
N SER A 82 -3.01 0.86 -11.41
CA SER A 82 -3.58 0.30 -10.18
C SER A 82 -2.74 0.62 -8.93
N LEU A 83 -1.42 0.71 -9.08
CA LEU A 83 -0.49 1.02 -7.98
C LEU A 83 -0.59 2.50 -7.61
N ASP A 84 -0.68 3.38 -8.61
CA ASP A 84 -0.92 4.82 -8.39
C ASP A 84 -2.24 5.05 -7.65
N ASP A 85 -3.33 4.42 -8.09
CA ASP A 85 -4.64 4.48 -7.42
C ASP A 85 -4.57 3.96 -5.97
N ALA A 86 -3.93 2.81 -5.75
CA ALA A 86 -3.77 2.24 -4.40
C ALA A 86 -2.90 3.14 -3.50
N ASN A 87 -1.87 3.77 -4.07
CA ASN A 87 -1.01 4.69 -3.35
C ASN A 87 -1.76 5.97 -2.97
N GLU A 88 -2.61 6.52 -3.86
CA GLU A 88 -3.47 7.67 -3.52
C GLU A 88 -4.45 7.33 -2.40
N ARG A 89 -5.10 6.15 -2.43
CA ARG A 89 -6.02 5.71 -1.36
C ARG A 89 -5.30 5.55 -0.03
N TRP A 90 -4.11 4.95 -0.05
CA TRP A 90 -3.28 4.82 1.14
C TRP A 90 -2.86 6.18 1.70
N ILE A 91 -2.35 7.09 0.88
CA ILE A 91 -1.95 8.45 1.31
C ILE A 91 -3.14 9.19 1.93
N ASN A 92 -4.32 9.11 1.31
CA ASN A 92 -5.52 9.77 1.81
C ASN A 92 -5.92 9.24 3.19
N SER A 93 -6.09 7.93 3.33
CA SER A 93 -6.47 7.30 4.60
C SER A 93 -5.42 7.53 5.70
N TYR A 94 -4.13 7.42 5.37
CA TYR A 94 -3.03 7.68 6.30
C TYR A 94 -2.98 9.15 6.76
N SER A 95 -3.19 10.10 5.84
CA SER A 95 -3.21 11.53 6.17
C SER A 95 -4.35 11.87 7.13
N VAL A 96 -5.52 11.24 6.95
CA VAL A 96 -6.66 11.41 7.84
C VAL A 96 -6.40 10.79 9.21
N ALA A 97 -5.79 9.60 9.27
CA ALA A 97 -5.37 8.99 10.53
C ALA A 97 -4.42 9.90 11.32
N MET A 98 -3.42 10.47 10.64
CA MET A 98 -2.47 11.41 11.24
C MET A 98 -3.13 12.72 11.72
N TYR A 99 -4.14 13.21 10.99
CA TYR A 99 -4.93 14.36 11.43
C TYR A 99 -5.66 14.08 12.76
N TYR A 100 -6.33 12.94 12.88
CA TYR A 100 -7.05 12.60 14.11
C TYR A 100 -6.12 12.33 15.29
N LYS A 101 -4.94 11.76 15.02
CA LYS A 101 -3.89 11.58 16.02
C LYS A 101 -3.35 12.93 16.54
N ASP A 102 -3.09 13.88 15.65
CA ASP A 102 -2.65 15.22 16.08
C ASP A 102 -3.78 15.99 16.79
N LYS A 103 -5.02 15.80 16.36
CA LYS A 103 -6.19 16.39 17.04
C LYS A 103 -6.33 15.84 18.46
N GLU A 104 -6.23 14.53 18.65
CA GLU A 104 -6.28 13.91 19.97
C GLU A 104 -5.19 14.47 20.90
N ARG A 105 -3.96 14.61 20.39
CA ARG A 105 -2.86 15.22 21.15
C ARG A 105 -3.21 16.62 21.65
N ARG A 106 -3.83 17.46 20.81
CA ARG A 106 -4.25 18.81 21.19
C ARG A 106 -5.41 18.80 22.18
N ASP A 107 -6.41 17.94 21.95
CA ASP A 107 -7.55 17.79 22.85
C ASP A 107 -7.07 17.40 24.27
N LEU A 108 -6.06 16.52 24.37
CA LEU A 108 -5.43 16.12 25.64
C LEU A 108 -4.60 17.24 26.30
N GLU A 109 -3.91 18.06 25.49
CA GLU A 109 -3.15 19.22 25.98
C GLU A 109 -4.11 20.28 26.57
N ASP A 110 -5.23 20.57 25.89
CA ASP A 110 -6.22 21.56 26.32
C ASP A 110 -7.01 21.13 27.58
N GLU A 111 -7.18 19.84 27.84
CA GLU A 111 -7.83 19.31 29.05
C GLU A 111 -6.91 19.26 30.28
N SER A 112 -5.59 19.48 30.08
CA SER A 112 -4.57 19.39 31.14
C SER A 112 -4.21 20.71 31.83
N ASP A 113 -4.74 21.84 31.34
CA ASP A 113 -4.60 23.21 31.87
C ASP A 113 -5.83 23.66 32.70
#